data_AF-A0A182EQQ8-F1
#
_entry.id   AF-A0A182EQQ8-F1
#
_cell.length_a   1.000
_cell.length_b   1.000
_cell.length_c   1.000
_cell.angle_alpha   90.00
_cell.angle_beta   90.00
_cell.angle_gamma   90.00
#
_symmetry.space_group_name_H-M   'P 1'
#
loop_
_entity.id
_entity.type
_entity.pdbx_description
1 polymer ?
#
loop_
_entity_poly.entity_id
_entity_poly.type
_entity_poly.pdbx_seq_one_letter_code
_entity_poly.pdbx_strand_id
1 'polypeptide(L)'
;MISSFMQTMFSAPFGDREEVSVTLPDREIFKEIMIKIGSFSSYFLDQMLPKIYIILAEILGEFLITMETGMNEESLNMWRENMHWILLAVGHTLVEEDKNRNCVWQRKLLDYYDEISEEGHANINICASYIDACIDTPQILTDSSDINLIIKIIGTVFAWCSIEDELLKENGITAINPELCSTSLWCAKRLISAVGLHIQTSDSNDRFAEVSRSFTQTLVDFALQKSFRIFELMPDERKTCMDAIELLDTLAHTVPRETSKSIFLFSYLSEVRTDDHLLVRTSLMKVLVEIGSIIDDEAKQRTLYEMILIPIRVKFLSLCENPTSINNNIDDLLDCFCAVTDAAKRCTANFLF
;
A
#
# COMPACT_ATOMS: atom_id res chain seq x y z
N MET A 1 -22.20 -16.90 11.48
CA MET A 1 -20.98 -16.41 12.17
C MET A 1 -20.36 -15.23 11.42
N ILE A 2 -19.89 -15.37 10.16
CA ILE A 2 -19.35 -14.22 9.40
C ILE A 2 -20.38 -13.11 9.19
N SER A 3 -21.62 -13.44 8.79
CA SER A 3 -22.68 -12.42 8.62
C SER A 3 -22.97 -11.65 9.92
N SER A 4 -22.91 -12.32 11.07
CA SER A 4 -23.10 -11.69 12.38
C SER A 4 -21.89 -10.86 12.77
N PHE A 5 -20.68 -11.29 12.40
CA PHE A 5 -19.47 -10.48 12.57
C PHE A 5 -19.52 -9.22 11.72
N MET A 6 -19.82 -9.33 10.42
CA MET A 6 -19.95 -8.16 9.54
C MET A 6 -21.01 -7.19 10.09
N GLN A 7 -22.15 -7.71 10.56
CA GLN A 7 -23.16 -6.90 11.24
C GLN A 7 -22.65 -6.23 12.53
N THR A 8 -21.72 -6.83 13.27
CA THR A 8 -21.14 -6.19 14.47
C THR A 8 -19.97 -5.26 14.17
N MET A 9 -19.36 -5.34 12.97
CA MET A 9 -18.19 -4.53 12.59
C MET A 9 -18.54 -3.27 11.84
N PHE A 10 -19.63 -3.29 11.07
CA PHE A 10 -20.07 -2.13 10.31
C PHE A 10 -21.10 -1.31 11.08
N SER A 11 -21.11 -0.01 10.83
CA SER A 11 -22.19 0.88 11.26
C SER A 11 -23.37 0.76 10.30
N ALA A 12 -24.49 1.39 10.65
CA ALA A 12 -25.64 1.48 9.75
C ALA A 12 -25.23 2.06 8.39
N PRO A 13 -25.77 1.58 7.26
CA PRO A 13 -26.83 0.57 7.13
C PRO A 13 -26.34 -0.88 7.11
N PHE A 14 -25.03 -1.13 7.15
CA PHE A 14 -24.44 -2.45 6.92
C PHE A 14 -24.33 -3.30 8.21
N GLY A 15 -24.46 -2.67 9.38
CA GLY A 15 -24.42 -3.32 10.69
C GLY A 15 -24.91 -2.44 11.84
N ASP A 16 -24.71 -2.93 13.08
CA ASP A 16 -25.18 -2.36 14.36
C ASP A 16 -24.01 -2.15 15.35
N ARG A 17 -22.82 -1.76 14.87
CA ARG A 17 -21.63 -1.61 15.74
C ARG A 17 -21.83 -0.56 16.86
N GLU A 18 -21.49 -0.93 18.10
CA GLU A 18 -21.35 0.01 19.23
C GLU A 18 -19.92 0.59 19.31
N GLU A 19 -19.76 1.89 19.57
CA GLU A 19 -18.44 2.54 19.69
C GLU A 19 -17.68 2.04 20.93
N VAL A 20 -16.43 1.61 20.74
CA VAL A 20 -15.52 1.24 21.83
C VAL A 20 -14.28 2.12 21.75
N SER A 21 -13.97 2.88 22.80
CA SER A 21 -12.76 3.72 22.84
C SER A 21 -11.55 2.91 23.32
N VAL A 22 -10.62 2.62 22.40
CA VAL A 22 -9.35 1.94 22.72
C VAL A 22 -8.18 2.71 22.09
N THR A 23 -7.01 2.64 22.73
CA THR A 23 -5.80 3.42 22.37
C THR A 23 -4.90 2.77 21.31
N LEU A 24 -5.13 1.50 20.96
CA LEU A 24 -4.33 0.78 19.96
C LEU A 24 -5.04 0.79 18.59
N PRO A 25 -4.32 0.66 17.46
CA PRO A 25 -4.94 0.52 16.16
C PRO A 25 -5.85 -0.71 16.10
N ASP A 26 -7.01 -0.57 15.46
CA ASP A 26 -7.97 -1.68 15.30
C ASP A 26 -7.34 -2.91 14.63
N ARG A 27 -6.48 -2.69 13.63
CA ARG A 27 -5.72 -3.75 12.95
C ARG A 27 -4.79 -4.55 13.87
N GLU A 28 -4.41 -4.00 15.03
CA GLU A 28 -3.59 -4.69 16.04
C GLU A 28 -4.47 -5.35 17.10
N ILE A 29 -5.50 -4.64 17.59
CA ILE A 29 -6.44 -5.14 18.59
C ILE A 29 -7.18 -6.38 18.07
N PHE A 30 -7.71 -6.28 16.85
CA PHE A 30 -8.56 -7.31 16.25
C PHE A 30 -7.79 -8.27 15.35
N LYS A 31 -6.45 -8.16 15.26
CA LYS A 31 -5.60 -8.95 14.36
C LYS A 31 -5.95 -10.44 14.37
N GLU A 32 -5.93 -11.05 15.56
CA GLU A 32 -6.16 -12.50 15.72
C GLU A 32 -7.59 -12.92 15.33
N ILE A 33 -8.56 -12.06 15.58
CA ILE A 33 -9.96 -12.30 15.20
C ILE A 33 -10.09 -12.21 13.68
N MET A 34 -9.53 -11.16 13.08
CA MET A 34 -9.58 -10.94 11.63
C MET A 34 -8.84 -12.04 10.86
N ILE A 35 -7.70 -12.54 11.35
CA ILE A 35 -7.01 -13.70 10.75
C ILE A 35 -7.91 -14.93 10.73
N LYS A 36 -8.57 -15.25 11.86
CA LYS A 36 -9.48 -16.41 11.94
C LYS A 36 -10.68 -16.25 11.01
N ILE A 37 -11.21 -15.03 10.90
CA ILE A 37 -12.34 -14.74 10.03
C ILE A 37 -11.92 -14.83 8.57
N GLY A 38 -10.79 -14.25 8.19
CA GLY A 38 -10.24 -14.39 6.84
C GLY A 38 -10.02 -15.85 6.45
N SER A 39 -9.41 -16.64 7.34
CA SER A 39 -9.20 -18.07 7.14
C SER A 39 -10.52 -18.85 7.04
N PHE A 40 -11.53 -18.51 7.85
CA PHE A 40 -12.84 -19.13 7.77
C PHE A 40 -13.62 -18.73 6.51
N SER A 41 -13.53 -17.46 6.08
CA SER A 41 -14.12 -16.95 4.83
C SER A 41 -13.59 -17.66 3.59
N SER A 42 -12.34 -18.14 3.63
CA SER A 42 -11.71 -18.93 2.56
C SER A 42 -12.48 -20.21 2.18
N TYR A 43 -13.33 -20.73 3.06
CA TYR A 43 -14.15 -21.92 2.80
C TYR A 43 -15.49 -21.59 2.09
N PHE A 44 -15.82 -20.31 1.93
CA PHE A 44 -17.10 -19.85 1.38
C PHE A 44 -16.91 -18.70 0.38
N LEU A 45 -15.86 -18.76 -0.44
CA LEU A 45 -15.46 -17.68 -1.34
C LEU A 45 -16.58 -17.26 -2.30
N ASP A 46 -17.35 -18.21 -2.84
CA ASP A 46 -18.51 -17.96 -3.72
C ASP A 46 -19.55 -17.01 -3.11
N GLN A 47 -19.71 -17.04 -1.79
CA GLN A 47 -20.67 -16.19 -1.08
C GLN A 47 -20.00 -14.95 -0.50
N MET A 48 -18.73 -15.06 -0.11
CA MET A 48 -18.02 -14.02 0.61
C MET A 48 -17.46 -12.95 -0.31
N LEU A 49 -16.85 -13.33 -1.43
CA LEU A 49 -16.27 -12.36 -2.36
C LEU A 49 -17.32 -11.41 -2.94
N PRO A 50 -18.52 -11.89 -3.38
CA PRO A 50 -19.54 -10.97 -3.91
C PRO A 50 -20.01 -9.97 -2.87
N LYS A 51 -20.17 -10.39 -1.60
CA LYS A 51 -20.58 -9.51 -0.50
C LYS A 51 -19.52 -8.46 -0.19
N ILE A 52 -18.25 -8.86 -0.14
CA ILE A 52 -17.13 -7.93 0.07
C ILE A 52 -17.10 -6.90 -1.05
N TYR A 53 -17.22 -7.33 -2.31
CA TYR A 53 -17.23 -6.42 -3.44
C TYR A 53 -18.41 -5.45 -3.42
N ILE A 54 -19.63 -5.94 -3.19
CA ILE A 54 -20.83 -5.09 -3.12
C ILE A 54 -20.66 -4.02 -2.05
N ILE A 55 -20.27 -4.40 -0.82
CA ILE A 55 -20.09 -3.44 0.27
C ILE A 55 -18.98 -2.43 -0.06
N LEU A 56 -17.85 -2.90 -0.59
CA LEU A 56 -16.74 -2.02 -0.98
C LEU A 56 -17.15 -1.02 -2.07
N ALA A 57 -17.86 -1.49 -3.10
CA ALA A 57 -18.34 -0.66 -4.20
C ALA A 57 -19.43 0.32 -3.76
N GLU A 58 -20.35 -0.09 -2.89
CA GLU A 58 -21.39 0.78 -2.34
C GLU A 58 -20.81 1.88 -1.43
N ILE A 59 -19.85 1.54 -0.55
CA ILE A 59 -19.15 2.54 0.28
C ILE A 59 -18.40 3.52 -0.61
N LEU A 60 -17.68 3.04 -1.64
CA LEU A 60 -16.98 3.93 -2.58
C LEU A 60 -17.95 4.84 -3.35
N GLY A 61 -19.06 4.29 -3.83
CA GLY A 61 -20.10 5.04 -4.53
C GLY A 61 -20.76 6.10 -3.65
N GLU A 62 -21.04 5.77 -2.38
CA GLU A 62 -21.54 6.72 -1.38
C GLU A 62 -20.57 7.90 -1.22
N PHE A 63 -19.26 7.62 -1.12
CA PHE A 63 -18.25 8.67 -1.01
C PHE A 63 -18.28 9.62 -2.22
N LEU A 64 -18.31 9.08 -3.43
CA LEU A 64 -18.32 9.88 -4.66
C LEU A 64 -19.58 10.76 -4.75
N ILE A 65 -20.74 10.25 -4.36
CA ILE A 65 -21.98 11.06 -4.30
C ILE A 65 -21.85 12.16 -3.24
N THR A 66 -21.26 11.85 -2.09
CA THR A 66 -21.10 12.83 -1.00
C THR A 66 -20.07 13.92 -1.32
N MET A 67 -19.06 13.64 -2.13
CA MET A 67 -18.13 14.65 -2.67
C MET A 67 -18.86 15.71 -3.49
N GLU A 68 -19.90 15.34 -4.24
CA GLU A 68 -20.71 16.27 -5.04
C GLU A 68 -21.77 17.02 -4.22
N THR A 69 -22.39 16.33 -3.25
CA THR A 69 -23.58 16.82 -2.55
C THR A 69 -23.30 17.41 -1.16
N GLY A 70 -22.11 17.16 -0.62
CA GLY A 70 -21.72 17.50 0.75
C GLY A 70 -22.27 16.50 1.78
N MET A 71 -21.51 16.27 2.84
CA MET A 71 -21.89 15.37 3.93
C MET A 71 -21.59 16.00 5.29
N ASN A 72 -22.45 15.75 6.29
CA ASN A 72 -22.20 16.20 7.65
C ASN A 72 -21.07 15.37 8.31
N GLU A 73 -20.50 15.88 9.39
CA GLU A 73 -19.34 15.28 10.05
C GLU A 73 -19.61 13.89 10.62
N GLU A 74 -20.80 13.65 11.19
CA GLU A 74 -21.19 12.36 11.77
C GLU A 74 -21.30 11.27 10.70
N SER A 75 -21.97 11.58 9.59
CA SER A 75 -22.09 10.68 8.43
C SER A 75 -20.72 10.43 7.79
N LEU A 76 -19.85 11.44 7.72
CA LEU A 76 -18.48 11.27 7.21
C LEU A 76 -17.64 10.36 8.11
N ASN A 77 -17.77 10.49 9.43
CA ASN A 77 -17.06 9.62 10.36
C ASN A 77 -17.58 8.18 10.27
N MET A 78 -18.91 7.99 10.18
CA MET A 78 -19.50 6.67 9.97
C MET A 78 -19.04 6.03 8.66
N TRP A 79 -18.97 6.82 7.59
CA TRP A 79 -18.45 6.37 6.30
C TRP A 79 -16.98 5.96 6.39
N ARG A 80 -16.13 6.78 7.03
CA ARG A 80 -14.70 6.49 7.24
C ARG A 80 -14.49 5.18 7.99
N GLU A 81 -15.30 4.94 9.01
CA GLU A 81 -15.31 3.70 9.78
C GLU A 81 -15.70 2.49 8.92
N ASN A 82 -16.77 2.62 8.14
CA ASN A 82 -17.17 1.56 7.21
C ASN A 82 -16.07 1.25 6.20
N MET A 83 -15.42 2.28 5.65
CA MET A 83 -14.32 2.11 4.71
C MET A 83 -13.09 1.46 5.37
N HIS A 84 -12.77 1.87 6.61
CA HIS A 84 -11.70 1.25 7.41
C HIS A 84 -11.93 -0.26 7.57
N TRP A 85 -13.13 -0.66 8.00
CA TRP A 85 -13.44 -2.06 8.28
C TRP A 85 -13.51 -2.93 7.03
N ILE A 86 -14.02 -2.41 5.91
CA ILE A 86 -14.05 -3.18 4.67
C ILE A 86 -12.63 -3.39 4.12
N LEU A 87 -11.73 -2.42 4.25
CA LEU A 87 -10.33 -2.57 3.87
C LEU A 87 -9.63 -3.63 4.74
N LEU A 88 -9.87 -3.63 6.05
CA LEU A 88 -9.38 -4.70 6.93
C LEU A 88 -9.94 -6.08 6.54
N ALA A 89 -11.23 -6.16 6.24
CA ALA A 89 -11.88 -7.39 5.80
C ALA A 89 -11.29 -7.92 4.48
N VAL A 90 -11.05 -7.04 3.50
CA VAL A 90 -10.39 -7.39 2.22
C VAL A 90 -8.98 -7.93 2.49
N GLY A 91 -8.17 -7.17 3.24
CA GLY A 91 -6.78 -7.51 3.51
C GLY A 91 -6.60 -8.84 4.26
N HIS A 92 -7.57 -9.24 5.09
CA HIS A 92 -7.55 -10.53 5.78
C HIS A 92 -8.25 -11.66 5.01
N THR A 93 -9.25 -11.37 4.18
CA THR A 93 -10.00 -12.39 3.43
C THR A 93 -9.25 -12.85 2.18
N LEU A 94 -8.52 -11.97 1.51
CA LEU A 94 -7.78 -12.35 0.30
C LEU A 94 -6.35 -12.84 0.59
N VAL A 95 -5.73 -12.28 1.64
CA VAL A 95 -4.29 -12.42 1.88
C VAL A 95 -4.02 -12.99 3.28
N GLU A 96 -3.11 -13.94 3.38
CA GLU A 96 -2.59 -14.51 4.64
C GLU A 96 -1.11 -14.19 4.85
N GLU A 97 -0.62 -14.38 6.09
CA GLU A 97 0.80 -14.24 6.42
C GLU A 97 1.47 -15.63 6.39
N ASP A 98 2.55 -15.78 5.62
CA ASP A 98 3.36 -17.00 5.60
C ASP A 98 4.25 -17.13 6.86
N LYS A 99 5.08 -18.18 6.92
CA LYS A 99 6.00 -18.40 8.06
C LYS A 99 7.03 -17.29 8.27
N ASN A 100 7.37 -16.57 7.21
CA ASN A 100 8.30 -15.45 7.21
C ASN A 100 7.57 -14.11 7.39
N ARG A 101 6.24 -14.13 7.63
CA ARG A 101 5.35 -12.97 7.71
C ARG A 101 5.19 -12.21 6.39
N ASN A 102 5.50 -12.85 5.27
CA ASN A 102 5.17 -12.30 3.96
C ASN A 102 3.66 -12.41 3.72
N CYS A 103 3.11 -11.42 3.02
CA CYS A 103 1.70 -11.41 2.66
C CYS A 103 1.50 -12.16 1.34
N VAL A 104 0.81 -13.30 1.37
CA VAL A 104 0.60 -14.19 0.22
C VAL A 104 -0.90 -14.43 0.00
N TRP A 105 -1.31 -14.76 -1.23
CA TRP A 105 -2.69 -15.15 -1.49
C TRP A 105 -3.04 -16.40 -0.70
N GLN A 106 -4.26 -16.44 -0.16
CA GLN A 106 -4.76 -17.67 0.42
C GLN A 106 -4.86 -18.76 -0.66
N ARG A 107 -4.36 -19.96 -0.37
CA ARG A 107 -4.31 -21.04 -1.38
C ARG A 107 -5.66 -21.32 -2.02
N LYS A 108 -6.74 -21.33 -1.22
CA LYS A 108 -8.10 -21.55 -1.72
C LYS A 108 -8.63 -20.44 -2.62
N LEU A 109 -8.12 -19.22 -2.48
CA LEU A 109 -8.46 -18.12 -3.37
C LEU A 109 -7.93 -18.38 -4.78
N LEU A 110 -6.70 -18.92 -4.87
CA LEU A 110 -6.09 -19.31 -6.13
C LEU A 110 -6.83 -20.50 -6.75
N ASP A 111 -7.14 -21.53 -5.95
CA ASP A 111 -7.94 -22.68 -6.42
C ASP A 111 -9.31 -22.20 -6.94
N TYR A 112 -9.99 -21.32 -6.20
CA TYR A 112 -11.25 -20.71 -6.62
C TYR A 112 -11.12 -19.91 -7.93
N TYR A 113 -10.06 -19.10 -8.07
CA TYR A 113 -9.82 -18.34 -9.29
C TYR A 113 -9.67 -19.26 -10.51
N ASP A 114 -8.92 -20.35 -10.37
CA ASP A 114 -8.73 -21.32 -11.44
C ASP A 114 -10.05 -21.97 -11.83
N GLU A 115 -10.85 -22.44 -10.85
CA GLU A 115 -12.16 -23.07 -11.06
C GLU A 115 -13.12 -22.17 -11.86
N ILE A 116 -13.23 -20.89 -11.51
CA ILE A 116 -14.16 -19.95 -12.21
C ILE A 116 -13.59 -19.41 -13.53
N SER A 117 -12.28 -19.56 -13.75
CA SER A 117 -11.62 -19.11 -14.99
C SER A 117 -11.57 -20.21 -16.07
N GLU A 118 -11.96 -21.45 -15.76
CA GLU A 118 -12.07 -22.52 -16.76
C GLU A 118 -13.22 -22.28 -17.77
N GLU A 119 -14.21 -21.44 -17.42
CA GLU A 119 -15.36 -21.12 -18.28
C GLU A 119 -15.12 -19.98 -19.29
N GLY A 120 -14.02 -19.23 -19.17
CA GLY A 120 -13.67 -18.15 -20.10
C GLY A 120 -12.27 -17.60 -19.87
N HIS A 121 -11.51 -17.37 -20.95
CA HIS A 121 -10.23 -16.69 -20.87
C HIS A 121 -10.47 -15.24 -20.39
N ALA A 122 -10.08 -14.93 -19.15
CA ALA A 122 -10.00 -13.54 -18.70
C ALA A 122 -9.12 -12.76 -19.69
N ASN A 123 -9.70 -11.77 -20.35
CA ASN A 123 -8.96 -10.97 -21.31
C ASN A 123 -7.96 -10.10 -20.53
N ILE A 124 -6.69 -10.50 -20.54
CA ILE A 124 -5.59 -9.87 -19.80
C ILE A 124 -5.57 -8.35 -20.04
N ASN A 125 -5.82 -7.92 -21.29
CA ASN A 125 -5.85 -6.50 -21.64
C ASN A 125 -7.00 -5.76 -20.96
N ILE A 126 -8.18 -6.40 -20.82
CA ILE A 126 -9.32 -5.80 -20.11
C ILE A 126 -9.00 -5.66 -18.62
N CYS A 127 -8.33 -6.64 -18.01
CA CYS A 127 -7.93 -6.57 -16.60
C CYS A 127 -6.92 -5.44 -16.36
N ALA A 128 -5.91 -5.29 -17.23
CA ALA A 128 -4.95 -4.19 -17.16
C ALA A 128 -5.65 -2.83 -17.28
N SER A 129 -6.43 -2.63 -18.34
CA SER A 129 -7.14 -1.37 -18.57
C SER A 129 -8.14 -1.03 -17.46
N TYR A 130 -8.72 -2.04 -16.80
CA TYR A 130 -9.57 -1.80 -15.64
C TYR A 130 -8.79 -1.27 -14.44
N ILE A 131 -7.64 -1.87 -14.11
CA ILE A 131 -6.79 -1.39 -13.01
C ILE A 131 -6.27 0.02 -13.32
N ASP A 132 -5.87 0.28 -14.56
CA ASP A 132 -5.49 1.62 -15.01
C ASP A 132 -6.65 2.60 -14.80
N ALA A 133 -7.88 2.26 -15.22
CA ALA A 133 -9.05 3.10 -15.01
C ALA A 133 -9.39 3.32 -13.53
N CYS A 134 -9.15 2.33 -12.66
CA CYS A 134 -9.30 2.48 -11.22
C CYS A 134 -8.33 3.50 -10.64
N ILE A 135 -7.10 3.58 -11.14
CA ILE A 135 -6.11 4.53 -10.64
C ILE A 135 -6.28 5.90 -11.29
N ASP A 136 -6.47 5.96 -12.61
CA ASP A 136 -6.48 7.22 -13.37
C ASP A 136 -7.82 7.95 -13.34
N THR A 137 -8.93 7.21 -13.31
CA THR A 137 -10.30 7.75 -13.40
C THR A 137 -11.30 7.01 -12.48
N PRO A 138 -11.03 6.93 -11.17
CA PRO A 138 -11.84 6.17 -10.21
C PRO A 138 -13.32 6.58 -10.14
N GLN A 139 -13.64 7.81 -10.53
CA GLN A 139 -14.99 8.41 -10.51
C GLN A 139 -15.92 7.94 -11.63
N ILE A 140 -15.40 7.32 -12.70
CA ILE A 140 -16.20 6.86 -13.87
C ILE A 140 -16.14 5.34 -14.02
N LEU A 141 -15.87 4.62 -12.92
CA LEU A 141 -15.77 3.17 -12.97
C LEU A 141 -17.10 2.54 -13.37
N THR A 142 -17.04 1.64 -14.35
CA THR A 142 -18.18 0.85 -14.80
C THR A 142 -17.97 -0.60 -14.42
N ASP A 143 -19.01 -1.23 -13.86
CA ASP A 143 -18.96 -2.64 -13.49
C ASP A 143 -19.03 -3.51 -14.75
N SER A 144 -17.91 -4.09 -15.16
CA SER A 144 -17.85 -5.01 -16.31
C SER A 144 -18.01 -6.45 -15.86
N SER A 145 -18.92 -7.20 -16.49
CA SER A 145 -19.07 -8.65 -16.23
C SER A 145 -17.84 -9.47 -16.63
N ASP A 146 -16.96 -8.92 -17.48
CA ASP A 146 -15.82 -9.64 -18.07
C ASP A 146 -14.60 -9.69 -17.15
N ILE A 147 -14.69 -9.04 -15.98
CA ILE A 147 -13.60 -8.92 -15.02
C ILE A 147 -13.89 -9.81 -13.83
N ASN A 148 -12.93 -10.66 -13.48
CA ASN A 148 -13.00 -11.51 -12.30
C ASN A 148 -13.15 -10.66 -11.02
N LEU A 149 -13.96 -11.16 -10.10
CA LEU A 149 -14.28 -10.47 -8.86
C LEU A 149 -13.06 -10.15 -7.97
N ILE A 150 -12.02 -11.00 -7.99
CA ILE A 150 -10.78 -10.74 -7.26
C ILE A 150 -10.08 -9.50 -7.83
N ILE A 151 -10.02 -9.39 -9.16
CA ILE A 151 -9.45 -8.22 -9.85
C ILE A 151 -10.31 -6.97 -9.59
N LYS A 152 -11.64 -7.10 -9.58
CA LYS A 152 -12.55 -6.02 -9.21
C LYS A 152 -12.30 -5.49 -7.80
N ILE A 153 -12.11 -6.39 -6.82
CA ILE A 153 -11.82 -5.99 -5.43
C ILE A 153 -10.47 -5.27 -5.36
N ILE A 154 -9.43 -5.81 -6.01
CA ILE A 154 -8.12 -5.14 -6.08
C ILE A 154 -8.27 -3.74 -6.68
N GLY A 155 -8.87 -3.63 -7.87
CA GLY A 155 -9.09 -2.35 -8.54
C GLY A 155 -9.87 -1.36 -7.68
N THR A 156 -10.95 -1.80 -7.03
CA THR A 156 -11.76 -0.93 -6.17
C THR A 156 -10.99 -0.42 -4.94
N VAL A 157 -10.12 -1.24 -4.33
CA VAL A 157 -9.21 -0.78 -3.27
C VAL A 157 -8.25 0.28 -3.78
N PHE A 158 -7.68 0.09 -4.98
CA PHE A 158 -6.78 1.08 -5.58
C PHE A 158 -7.50 2.33 -6.07
N ALA A 159 -8.77 2.23 -6.47
CA ALA A 159 -9.62 3.37 -6.78
C ALA A 159 -9.83 4.26 -5.56
N TRP A 160 -10.12 3.67 -4.40
CA TRP A 160 -10.15 4.41 -3.14
C TRP A 160 -8.79 5.04 -2.82
N CYS A 161 -7.71 4.27 -2.91
CA CYS A 161 -6.38 4.80 -2.62
C CYS A 161 -6.03 5.99 -3.52
N SER A 162 -6.47 5.97 -4.78
CA SER A 162 -6.27 7.04 -5.75
C SER A 162 -7.07 8.29 -5.41
N ILE A 163 -8.38 8.14 -5.11
CA ILE A 163 -9.21 9.26 -4.62
C ILE A 163 -8.59 9.90 -3.37
N GLU A 164 -8.13 9.07 -2.43
CA GLU A 164 -7.46 9.54 -1.22
C GLU A 164 -6.13 10.27 -1.52
N ASP A 165 -5.35 9.81 -2.51
CA ASP A 165 -4.12 10.50 -2.97
C ASP A 165 -4.43 11.86 -3.60
N GLU A 166 -5.47 11.93 -4.43
CA GLU A 166 -5.92 13.15 -5.09
C GLU A 166 -6.44 14.18 -4.07
N LEU A 167 -7.25 13.74 -3.10
CA LEU A 167 -7.72 14.58 -2.00
C LEU A 167 -6.56 15.16 -1.19
N LEU A 168 -5.57 14.33 -0.85
CA LEU A 168 -4.38 14.78 -0.14
C LEU A 168 -3.60 15.80 -0.97
N LYS A 169 -3.43 15.54 -2.28
CA LYS A 169 -2.72 16.42 -3.22
C LYS A 169 -3.39 17.78 -3.34
N GLU A 170 -4.70 17.82 -3.50
CA GLU A 170 -5.45 19.05 -3.79
C GLU A 170 -5.76 19.87 -2.53
N ASN A 171 -6.06 19.19 -1.42
CA ASN A 171 -6.65 19.81 -0.23
C ASN A 171 -5.80 19.62 1.04
N GLY A 172 -4.66 18.94 0.94
CA GLY A 172 -3.74 18.72 2.04
C GLY A 172 -4.28 17.76 3.12
N ILE A 173 -3.58 17.74 4.27
CA ILE A 173 -3.86 16.80 5.36
C ILE A 173 -5.27 16.91 5.94
N THR A 174 -5.89 18.09 5.89
CA THR A 174 -7.23 18.32 6.46
C THR A 174 -8.35 17.61 5.71
N ALA A 175 -8.11 17.19 4.47
CA ALA A 175 -9.11 16.49 3.66
C ALA A 175 -9.15 14.98 3.89
N ILE A 176 -8.13 14.42 4.55
CA ILE A 176 -8.00 12.98 4.77
C ILE A 176 -8.06 12.65 6.26
N ASN A 177 -8.37 11.39 6.56
CA ASN A 177 -8.25 10.85 7.91
C ASN A 177 -6.96 10.01 7.99
N PRO A 178 -5.98 10.36 8.84
CA PRO A 178 -4.71 9.64 8.91
C PRO A 178 -4.83 8.15 9.28
N GLU A 179 -5.82 7.77 10.09
CA GLU A 179 -6.06 6.37 10.47
C GLU A 179 -6.60 5.56 9.29
N LEU A 180 -7.54 6.13 8.53
CA LEU A 180 -8.04 5.53 7.31
C LEU A 180 -6.92 5.42 6.27
N CYS A 181 -6.11 6.47 6.10
CA CYS A 181 -4.96 6.44 5.19
C CYS A 181 -3.94 5.36 5.57
N SER A 182 -3.63 5.23 6.85
CA SER A 182 -2.82 4.13 7.39
C SER A 182 -3.39 2.75 7.03
N THR A 183 -4.71 2.62 7.01
CA THR A 183 -5.42 1.38 6.65
C THR A 183 -5.42 1.13 5.15
N SER A 184 -5.60 2.18 4.34
CA SER A 184 -5.46 2.16 2.88
C SER A 184 -4.08 1.64 2.47
N LEU A 185 -3.01 2.20 3.05
CA LEU A 185 -1.62 1.78 2.82
C LEU A 185 -1.38 0.34 3.25
N TRP A 186 -1.86 -0.04 4.44
CA TRP A 186 -1.75 -1.41 4.94
C TRP A 186 -2.43 -2.41 3.99
N CYS A 187 -3.62 -2.11 3.49
CA CYS A 187 -4.36 -3.00 2.58
C CYS A 187 -3.63 -3.09 1.23
N ALA A 188 -3.24 -1.95 0.65
CA ALA A 188 -2.48 -1.89 -0.60
C ALA A 188 -1.17 -2.69 -0.51
N LYS A 189 -0.42 -2.56 0.60
CA LYS A 189 0.79 -3.33 0.89
C LYS A 189 0.52 -4.83 0.82
N ARG A 190 -0.53 -5.31 1.50
CA ARG A 190 -0.88 -6.74 1.53
C ARG A 190 -1.20 -7.26 0.14
N LEU A 191 -1.98 -6.51 -0.65
CA LEU A 191 -2.35 -6.90 -2.01
C LEU A 191 -1.12 -6.92 -2.94
N ILE A 192 -0.28 -5.87 -2.93
CA ILE A 192 0.93 -5.81 -3.78
C ILE A 192 1.93 -6.91 -3.39
N SER A 193 2.09 -7.17 -2.10
CA SER A 193 2.95 -8.26 -1.61
C SER A 193 2.48 -9.61 -2.17
N ALA A 194 1.17 -9.89 -2.07
CA ALA A 194 0.59 -11.13 -2.55
C ALA A 194 0.68 -11.27 -4.08
N VAL A 195 0.39 -10.20 -4.83
CA VAL A 195 0.61 -10.12 -6.28
C VAL A 195 2.06 -10.46 -6.63
N GLY A 196 3.01 -9.73 -6.05
CA GLY A 196 4.43 -9.84 -6.38
C GLY A 196 5.00 -11.22 -6.07
N LEU A 197 4.75 -11.74 -4.87
CA LEU A 197 5.25 -13.06 -4.47
C LEU A 197 4.65 -14.17 -5.31
N HIS A 198 3.36 -14.11 -5.62
CA HIS A 198 2.72 -15.09 -6.51
C HIS A 198 3.38 -15.07 -7.89
N ILE A 199 3.60 -13.89 -8.48
CA ILE A 199 4.30 -13.73 -9.76
C ILE A 199 5.70 -14.36 -9.73
N GLN A 200 6.43 -14.22 -8.62
CA GLN A 200 7.78 -14.76 -8.45
C GLN A 200 7.79 -16.29 -8.30
N THR A 201 6.80 -16.88 -7.63
CA THR A 201 6.76 -18.31 -7.33
C THR A 201 6.00 -19.14 -8.36
N SER A 202 5.16 -18.51 -9.18
CA SER A 202 4.30 -19.19 -10.14
C SER A 202 5.01 -19.54 -11.44
N ASP A 203 4.63 -20.70 -11.99
CA ASP A 203 5.06 -21.17 -13.30
C ASP A 203 4.44 -20.35 -14.44
N SER A 204 4.95 -20.54 -15.67
CA SER A 204 4.49 -19.79 -16.86
C SER A 204 3.03 -20.04 -17.24
N ASN A 205 2.41 -21.10 -16.73
CA ASN A 205 1.04 -21.49 -17.05
C ASN A 205 0.01 -21.03 -16.01
N ASP A 206 0.46 -20.34 -14.94
CA ASP A 206 -0.41 -19.79 -13.92
C ASP A 206 -1.14 -18.56 -14.47
N ARG A 207 -2.44 -18.72 -14.71
CA ARG A 207 -3.30 -17.69 -15.32
C ARG A 207 -3.41 -16.44 -14.46
N PHE A 208 -3.52 -16.61 -13.14
CA PHE A 208 -3.64 -15.48 -12.24
C PHE A 208 -2.33 -14.68 -12.18
N ALA A 209 -1.18 -15.35 -12.21
CA ALA A 209 0.11 -14.70 -12.31
C ALA A 209 0.28 -13.98 -13.66
N GLU A 210 -0.18 -14.57 -14.77
CA GLU A 210 -0.19 -13.91 -16.09
C GLU A 210 -1.02 -12.63 -16.10
N VAL A 211 -2.26 -12.69 -15.59
CA VAL A 211 -3.12 -11.51 -15.43
C VAL A 211 -2.51 -10.50 -14.46
N SER A 212 -1.93 -10.95 -13.35
CA SER A 212 -1.31 -10.04 -12.39
C SER A 212 -0.13 -9.27 -12.98
N ARG A 213 0.71 -9.92 -13.79
CA ARG A 213 1.83 -9.27 -14.49
C ARG A 213 1.38 -8.12 -15.39
N SER A 214 0.15 -8.17 -15.93
CA SER A 214 -0.32 -7.14 -16.86
C SER A 214 -0.63 -5.80 -16.20
N PHE A 215 -0.84 -5.75 -14.89
CA PHE A 215 -1.15 -4.52 -14.15
C PHE A 215 -0.19 -4.21 -13.00
N THR A 216 0.77 -5.10 -12.70
CA THR A 216 1.68 -4.92 -11.54
C THR A 216 2.48 -3.63 -11.62
N GLN A 217 2.93 -3.22 -12.82
CA GLN A 217 3.66 -1.96 -12.99
C GLN A 217 2.82 -0.75 -12.58
N THR A 218 1.53 -0.71 -12.97
CA THR A 218 0.60 0.36 -12.59
C THR A 218 0.47 0.47 -11.07
N LEU A 219 0.34 -0.67 -10.36
CA LEU A 219 0.26 -0.67 -8.90
C LEU A 219 1.55 -0.18 -8.24
N VAL A 220 2.71 -0.55 -8.78
CA VAL A 220 4.02 -0.12 -8.27
C VAL A 220 4.23 1.38 -8.45
N ASP A 221 3.93 1.90 -9.64
CA ASP A 221 4.06 3.31 -9.97
C ASP A 221 3.16 4.17 -9.05
N PHE A 222 1.91 3.74 -8.87
CA PHE A 222 0.98 4.37 -7.94
C PHE A 222 1.45 4.30 -6.48
N ALA A 223 1.90 3.14 -6.01
CA ALA A 223 2.38 2.97 -4.64
C ALA A 223 3.59 3.84 -4.31
N LEU A 224 4.52 4.00 -5.26
CA LEU A 224 5.65 4.93 -5.14
C LEU A 224 5.13 6.37 -5.01
N GLN A 225 4.28 6.81 -5.93
CA GLN A 225 3.68 8.15 -5.89
C GLN A 225 3.01 8.46 -4.56
N LYS A 226 2.10 7.58 -4.11
CA LYS A 226 1.34 7.79 -2.88
C LYS A 226 2.26 7.85 -1.66
N SER A 227 3.25 6.95 -1.58
CA SER A 227 4.19 6.91 -0.45
C SER A 227 5.00 8.20 -0.35
N PHE A 228 5.54 8.69 -1.48
CA PHE A 228 6.31 9.94 -1.48
C PHE A 228 5.44 11.17 -1.19
N ARG A 229 4.21 11.20 -1.69
CA ARG A 229 3.24 12.26 -1.36
C ARG A 229 2.93 12.33 0.13
N ILE A 230 2.82 11.18 0.80
CA ILE A 230 2.63 11.12 2.26
C ILE A 230 3.83 11.72 3.00
N PHE A 231 5.07 11.40 2.59
CA PHE A 231 6.25 12.00 3.23
C PHE A 231 6.32 13.51 3.04
N GLU A 232 5.85 14.01 1.90
CA GLU A 232 5.83 15.44 1.59
C GLU A 232 4.73 16.19 2.39
N LEU A 233 3.51 15.65 2.41
CA LEU A 233 2.33 16.38 2.89
C LEU A 233 1.91 16.00 4.32
N MET A 234 2.45 14.92 4.88
CA MET A 234 2.14 14.45 6.24
C MET A 234 3.39 14.06 7.06
N PRO A 235 4.49 14.84 7.05
CA PRO A 235 5.77 14.43 7.67
C PRO A 235 5.70 14.19 9.18
N ASP A 236 4.72 14.79 9.86
CA ASP A 236 4.49 14.67 11.30
C ASP A 236 3.61 13.45 11.67
N GLU A 237 2.94 12.82 10.70
CA GLU A 237 2.05 11.67 10.92
C GLU A 237 2.85 10.37 10.94
N ARG A 238 3.62 10.18 12.01
CA ARG A 238 4.61 9.08 12.15
C ARG A 238 4.05 7.71 11.75
N LYS A 239 2.83 7.36 12.18
CA LYS A 239 2.22 6.06 11.89
C LYS A 239 1.98 5.87 10.40
N THR A 240 1.32 6.84 9.76
CA THR A 240 1.05 6.82 8.32
C THR A 240 2.34 6.80 7.51
N CYS A 241 3.36 7.56 7.93
CA CYS A 241 4.67 7.52 7.27
C CYS A 241 5.36 6.15 7.45
N MET A 242 5.25 5.50 8.61
CA MET A 242 5.77 4.14 8.79
C MET A 242 5.06 3.14 7.88
N ASP A 243 3.73 3.24 7.73
CA ASP A 243 2.97 2.38 6.80
C ASP A 243 3.38 2.60 5.33
N ALA A 244 3.67 3.86 4.94
CA ALA A 244 4.23 4.17 3.63
C ALA A 244 5.65 3.58 3.44
N ILE A 245 6.49 3.58 4.48
CA ILE A 245 7.80 2.91 4.44
C ILE A 245 7.64 1.40 4.30
N GLU A 246 6.71 0.77 5.02
CA GLU A 246 6.45 -0.66 4.89
C GLU A 246 5.92 -1.03 3.49
N LEU A 247 5.16 -0.13 2.86
CA LEU A 247 4.76 -0.28 1.46
C LEU A 247 5.97 -0.22 0.53
N LEU A 248 6.86 0.76 0.68
CA LEU A 248 8.11 0.84 -0.10
C LEU A 248 9.01 -0.38 0.10
N ASP A 249 9.11 -0.88 1.34
CA ASP A 249 9.88 -2.08 1.68
C ASP A 249 9.30 -3.31 0.97
N THR A 250 7.98 -3.40 0.91
CA THR A 250 7.29 -4.44 0.14
C THR A 250 7.63 -4.35 -1.34
N LEU A 251 7.66 -3.15 -1.93
CA LEU A 251 8.03 -2.97 -3.34
C LEU A 251 9.44 -3.50 -3.64
N ALA A 252 10.39 -3.22 -2.75
CA ALA A 252 11.77 -3.67 -2.87
C ALA A 252 11.91 -5.20 -2.85
N HIS A 253 11.06 -5.90 -2.10
CA HIS A 253 11.20 -7.34 -1.87
C HIS A 253 10.29 -8.20 -2.76
N THR A 254 9.07 -7.74 -3.07
CA THR A 254 8.07 -8.57 -3.76
C THR A 254 7.90 -8.21 -5.24
N VAL A 255 8.27 -7.00 -5.65
CA VAL A 255 8.19 -6.53 -7.04
C VAL A 255 9.45 -5.74 -7.45
N PRO A 256 10.66 -6.31 -7.24
CA PRO A 256 11.90 -5.57 -7.45
C PRO A 256 12.11 -5.13 -8.90
N ARG A 257 11.66 -5.96 -9.86
CA ARG A 257 11.83 -5.68 -11.29
C ARG A 257 11.00 -4.48 -11.72
N GLU A 258 9.74 -4.43 -11.33
CA GLU A 258 8.80 -3.35 -11.63
C GLU A 258 9.22 -2.06 -10.90
N THR A 259 9.67 -2.18 -9.66
CA THR A 259 10.20 -1.05 -8.86
C THR A 259 11.40 -0.41 -9.55
N SER A 260 12.36 -1.21 -10.04
CA SER A 260 13.55 -0.71 -10.74
C SER A 260 13.27 -0.02 -12.08
N LYS A 261 12.10 -0.31 -12.70
CA LYS A 261 11.67 0.28 -13.98
C LYS A 261 10.90 1.58 -13.81
N SER A 262 10.36 1.84 -12.62
CA SER A 262 9.51 2.99 -12.39
C SER A 262 10.27 4.31 -12.59
N ILE A 263 9.75 5.17 -13.47
CA ILE A 263 10.29 6.51 -13.69
C ILE A 263 10.06 7.42 -12.47
N PHE A 264 9.01 7.12 -11.70
CA PHE A 264 8.57 7.90 -10.55
C PHE A 264 9.57 7.81 -9.39
N LEU A 265 10.22 6.67 -9.21
CA LEU A 265 11.24 6.48 -8.18
C LEU A 265 12.33 7.56 -8.24
N PHE A 266 12.87 7.82 -9.43
CA PHE A 266 13.94 8.82 -9.62
C PHE A 266 13.40 10.25 -9.52
N SER A 267 12.20 10.51 -10.04
CA SER A 267 11.56 11.82 -9.93
C SER A 267 11.37 12.21 -8.47
N TYR A 268 10.76 11.32 -7.68
CA TYR A 268 10.51 11.60 -6.28
C TYR A 268 11.79 11.66 -5.45
N LEU A 269 12.79 10.81 -5.72
CA LEU A 269 14.09 10.91 -5.05
C LEU A 269 14.79 12.27 -5.27
N SER A 270 14.61 12.89 -6.44
CA SER A 270 15.16 14.22 -6.72
C SER A 270 14.45 15.35 -5.97
N GLU A 271 13.20 15.11 -5.55
CA GLU A 271 12.33 16.07 -4.87
C GLU A 271 12.23 15.83 -3.36
N VAL A 272 12.51 14.61 -2.89
CA VAL A 272 12.51 14.24 -1.47
C VAL A 272 13.58 15.05 -0.77
N ARG A 273 13.12 16.10 -0.10
CA ARG A 273 13.93 16.79 0.87
C ARG A 273 14.11 15.85 2.04
N THR A 274 15.33 15.36 2.23
CA THR A 274 15.77 14.66 3.45
C THR A 274 15.91 15.65 4.61
N ASP A 275 14.93 16.56 4.73
CA ASP A 275 14.88 17.61 5.73
C ASP A 275 14.73 17.01 7.14
N ASP A 276 15.11 17.78 8.15
CA ASP A 276 15.08 17.36 9.56
C ASP A 276 13.66 17.20 10.13
N HIS A 277 12.62 17.42 9.33
CA HIS A 277 11.23 17.41 9.76
C HIS A 277 10.54 16.05 9.60
N LEU A 278 11.11 15.12 8.83
CA LEU A 278 10.51 13.79 8.65
C LEU A 278 10.83 12.88 9.84
N LEU A 279 9.82 12.55 10.66
CA LEU A 279 9.98 11.74 11.87
C LEU A 279 10.48 10.30 11.62
N VAL A 280 10.40 9.83 10.37
CA VAL A 280 10.76 8.47 9.97
C VAL A 280 11.97 8.43 9.03
N ARG A 281 12.76 9.52 8.97
CA ARG A 281 13.86 9.70 8.02
C ARG A 281 14.83 8.52 7.98
N THR A 282 15.26 8.02 9.14
CA THR A 282 16.17 6.87 9.24
C THR A 282 15.61 5.61 8.55
N SER A 283 14.32 5.35 8.73
CA SER A 283 13.65 4.20 8.12
C SER A 283 13.45 4.41 6.62
N LEU A 284 13.15 5.64 6.19
CA LEU A 284 13.11 5.99 4.76
C LEU A 284 14.48 5.79 4.10
N MET A 285 15.56 6.27 4.71
CA MET A 285 16.91 6.09 4.16
C MET A 285 17.26 4.61 3.99
N LYS A 286 16.92 3.78 4.99
CA LYS A 286 17.13 2.34 4.93
C LYS A 286 16.45 1.72 3.70
N VAL A 287 15.15 1.97 3.53
CA VAL A 287 14.38 1.36 2.44
C VAL A 287 14.81 1.87 1.06
N LEU A 288 15.19 3.15 0.95
CA LEU A 288 15.70 3.70 -0.31
C LEU A 288 17.04 3.07 -0.72
N VAL A 289 17.93 2.78 0.25
CA VAL A 289 19.16 2.03 -0.03
C VAL A 289 18.86 0.59 -0.42
N GLU A 290 17.88 -0.06 0.23
CA GLU A 290 17.41 -1.40 -0.16
C GLU A 290 16.83 -1.42 -1.58
N ILE A 291 16.04 -0.41 -1.97
CA ILE A 291 15.57 -0.24 -3.35
C ILE A 291 16.76 -0.04 -4.31
N GLY A 292 17.76 0.75 -3.93
CA GLY A 292 18.99 0.89 -4.72
C GLY A 292 19.72 -0.42 -4.95
N SER A 293 19.70 -1.31 -3.96
CA SER A 293 20.42 -2.58 -3.99
C SER A 293 19.89 -3.59 -5.01
N ILE A 294 18.59 -3.53 -5.30
CA ILE A 294 17.92 -4.47 -6.20
C ILE A 294 17.98 -4.04 -7.67
N ILE A 295 18.49 -2.83 -7.96
CA ILE A 295 18.64 -2.32 -9.32
C ILE A 295 19.88 -2.96 -9.95
N ASP A 296 19.66 -3.76 -11.00
CA ASP A 296 20.70 -4.48 -11.75
C ASP A 296 21.48 -3.58 -12.75
N ASP A 297 21.02 -2.35 -12.94
CA ASP A 297 21.67 -1.34 -13.79
C ASP A 297 22.63 -0.49 -12.95
N GLU A 298 23.94 -0.70 -13.10
CA GLU A 298 24.98 0.02 -12.35
C GLU A 298 24.87 1.55 -12.47
N ALA A 299 24.46 2.08 -13.64
CA ALA A 299 24.34 3.51 -13.85
C ALA A 299 23.14 4.07 -13.05
N LYS A 300 21.98 3.42 -13.14
CA LYS A 300 20.79 3.78 -12.36
C LYS A 300 21.02 3.64 -10.86
N GLN A 301 21.66 2.55 -10.44
CA GLN A 301 22.01 2.30 -9.05
C GLN A 301 22.94 3.41 -8.52
N ARG A 302 23.97 3.77 -9.28
CA ARG A 302 24.86 4.88 -8.94
C ARG A 302 24.10 6.20 -8.82
N THR A 303 23.25 6.53 -9.79
CA THR A 303 22.43 7.76 -9.74
C THR A 303 21.56 7.81 -8.50
N LEU A 304 20.89 6.72 -8.15
CA LEU A 304 20.04 6.64 -6.98
C LEU A 304 20.86 6.82 -5.68
N TYR A 305 22.03 6.18 -5.57
CA TYR A 305 22.89 6.37 -4.41
C TYR A 305 23.47 7.77 -4.31
N GLU A 306 23.83 8.39 -5.43
CA GLU A 306 24.25 9.79 -5.46
C GLU A 306 23.13 10.71 -4.95
N MET A 307 21.87 10.46 -5.35
CA MET A 307 20.70 11.21 -4.87
C MET A 307 20.44 11.03 -3.36
N ILE A 308 20.71 9.84 -2.79
CA ILE A 308 20.46 9.56 -1.36
C ILE A 308 21.64 10.00 -0.48
N LEU A 309 22.87 9.62 -0.84
CA LEU A 309 24.04 9.70 0.06
C LEU A 309 24.75 11.05 0.01
N ILE A 310 24.75 11.75 -1.14
CA ILE A 310 25.41 13.06 -1.26
C ILE A 310 24.77 14.10 -0.35
N PRO A 311 23.43 14.24 -0.26
CA PRO A 311 22.80 15.22 0.63
C PRO A 311 23.19 15.02 2.10
N ILE A 312 23.20 13.76 2.57
CA ILE A 312 23.58 13.40 3.95
C ILE A 312 25.05 13.78 4.21
N ARG A 313 25.94 13.44 3.29
CA ARG A 313 27.37 13.78 3.39
C ARG A 313 27.59 15.30 3.46
N VAL A 314 26.95 16.06 2.57
CA VAL A 314 27.09 17.53 2.52
C VAL A 314 26.61 18.15 3.83
N LYS A 315 25.47 17.68 4.36
CA LYS A 315 24.92 18.14 5.64
C LYS A 315 25.80 17.79 6.84
N PHE A 316 26.36 16.59 6.86
CA PHE A 316 27.30 16.19 7.91
C PHE A 316 28.57 17.06 7.91
N LEU A 317 29.13 17.33 6.73
CA LEU A 317 30.31 18.18 6.60
C LEU A 317 30.04 19.63 7.05
N SER A 318 28.90 20.21 6.68
CA SER A 318 28.55 21.58 7.08
C SER A 318 28.35 21.73 8.60
N LEU A 319 27.84 20.69 9.27
CA LEU A 319 27.71 20.62 10.72
C LEU A 319 29.07 20.49 11.42
N CYS A 320 30.00 19.72 10.85
CA CYS A 320 31.36 19.63 11.37
C CYS A 320 32.11 20.98 11.31
N GLU A 321 31.80 21.80 10.29
CA GLU A 321 32.39 23.13 10.11
C GLU A 321 31.81 24.20 11.08
N ASN A 322 30.59 24.02 11.61
CA ASN A 322 29.91 24.99 12.48
C ASN A 322 29.34 24.36 13.79
N PRO A 323 30.18 23.97 14.76
CA PRO A 323 29.80 23.16 15.93
C PRO A 323 28.83 23.82 16.95
N THR A 324 28.46 25.08 16.79
CA THR A 324 27.72 25.86 17.81
C THR A 324 26.21 25.59 17.89
N SER A 325 25.63 24.77 17.01
CA SER A 325 24.17 24.50 16.96
C SER A 325 23.74 23.06 17.31
N ILE A 326 24.62 22.21 17.84
CA ILE A 326 24.54 20.79 17.45
C ILE A 326 24.65 19.79 18.61
N ASN A 327 23.54 19.11 18.92
CA ASN A 327 23.60 17.75 19.48
C ASN A 327 22.58 16.86 18.75
N ASN A 328 21.30 17.27 18.74
CA ASN A 328 20.22 16.48 18.13
C ASN A 328 20.38 16.26 16.61
N ASN A 329 20.97 17.23 15.87
CA ASN A 329 21.15 17.10 14.42
C ASN A 329 22.30 16.16 14.03
N ILE A 330 23.29 15.93 14.90
CA ILE A 330 24.36 14.95 14.65
C ILE A 330 23.85 13.54 14.94
N ASP A 331 23.13 13.34 16.05
CA ASP A 331 22.60 12.02 16.42
C ASP A 331 21.69 11.46 15.31
N ASP A 332 20.78 12.26 14.81
CA ASP A 332 19.86 11.92 13.71
C ASP A 332 20.60 11.63 12.37
N LEU A 333 21.73 12.30 12.09
CA LEU A 333 22.56 11.97 10.93
C LEU A 333 23.37 10.69 11.12
N LEU A 334 23.88 10.44 12.33
CA LEU A 334 24.57 9.19 12.66
C LEU A 334 23.63 8.00 12.56
N ASP A 335 22.37 8.15 12.98
CA ASP A 335 21.32 7.14 12.81
C ASP A 335 21.06 6.87 11.32
N CYS A 336 21.00 7.90 10.48
CA CYS A 336 20.91 7.74 9.02
C CYS A 336 22.11 6.97 8.45
N PHE A 337 23.35 7.28 8.87
CA PHE A 337 24.53 6.52 8.43
C PHE A 337 24.49 5.05 8.89
N CYS A 338 24.01 4.79 10.10
CA CYS A 338 23.82 3.42 10.59
C CYS A 338 22.79 2.67 9.74
N ALA A 339 21.66 3.30 9.44
CA ALA A 339 20.61 2.73 8.59
C ALA A 339 21.11 2.43 7.16
N VAL A 340 21.86 3.35 6.56
CA VAL A 340 22.52 3.14 5.26
C VAL A 340 23.46 1.94 5.35
N THR A 341 24.28 1.86 6.40
CA THR A 341 25.26 0.76 6.58
C THR A 341 24.57 -0.59 6.79
N ASP A 342 23.44 -0.63 7.50
CA ASP A 342 22.68 -1.85 7.72
C ASP A 342 21.96 -2.34 6.46
N ALA A 343 21.37 -1.43 5.67
CA ALA A 343 20.81 -1.75 4.36
C ALA A 343 21.91 -2.22 3.37
N ALA A 344 23.06 -1.55 3.41
CA ALA A 344 24.27 -1.84 2.65
C ALA A 344 24.86 -3.24 2.87
N LYS A 345 24.68 -3.85 4.06
CA LYS A 345 25.21 -5.21 4.34
C LYS A 345 24.62 -6.30 3.43
N ARG A 346 23.52 -6.03 2.75
CA ARG A 346 22.95 -6.91 1.70
C ARG A 346 23.59 -6.69 0.31
N CYS A 347 24.42 -5.65 0.16
CA CYS A 347 25.17 -5.30 -1.05
C CYS A 347 26.67 -5.61 -0.87
N THR A 348 27.39 -5.90 -1.97
CA THR A 348 28.85 -6.02 -1.95
C THR A 348 29.51 -4.68 -1.66
N ALA A 349 30.30 -4.55 -0.58
CA ALA A 349 30.93 -3.32 -0.04
C ALA A 349 31.78 -2.43 -0.99
N ASN A 350 31.86 -2.75 -2.29
CA ASN A 350 32.60 -1.97 -3.29
C ASN A 350 31.98 -0.60 -3.61
N PHE A 351 30.76 -0.31 -3.17
CA PHE A 351 30.04 0.95 -3.46
C PHE A 351 30.26 2.07 -2.42
N LEU A 352 30.83 1.75 -1.25
CA LEU A 352 31.11 2.74 -0.19
C LEU A 352 32.44 3.48 -0.39
N PHE A 353 33.19 3.16 -1.45
CA PHE A 353 34.54 3.66 -1.72
C PHE A 353 34.63 4.51 -2.98
#